data_AF-A0A2W2CFU7-F1
#
_entry.id   AF-A0A2W2CFU7-F1
#
_cell.length_a   1.000
_cell.length_b   1.000
_cell.length_c   1.000
_cell.angle_alpha   90.00
_cell.angle_beta   90.00
_cell.angle_gamma   90.00
#
_symmetry.space_group_name_H-M   'P 1'
#
loop_
_entity.id
_entity.type
_entity.pdbx_description
1 polymer ?
#
loop_
_entity_poly.entity_id
_entity_poly.type
_entity_poly.pdbx_seq_one_letter_code
_entity_poly.pdbx_strand_id
1 'polypeptide(L)'
;MTGPVSGSYRPAGRLLRAVFGVIGLVALVLGFVGFQRLLRDRPDAEHDLYDVIYFDLQLFVLGAEPFQEPGPYPWQLQVARFAAPLFTLLAVAEAGRLLLAAEIRRLRARRARGHAVVCGDSQFAQMLADRLFADGARVVVVRSEPFGPLEYRRRRYLGVTGDPTSDEVLRGAGLPRARTIYACTGDDDRNHAIANAASRLLQDRRHPARVYVQVHDPEMCLSLQARRLGAAGSSRLRLDYFHVDDVAARALHRHHPLPAGPGRPTRLLIAGEGSFRRAVLVETARHWRQRRAEAPAVPPLHVDLVAPDAHAEFAVAAARHPFLHTACEVTPHDLDLAGLVETRMLDSGYDRIFICDPDERTGLRLVLDTPALWQGAESSVFVPVYRQAALAAAFHGDRRHDLLDEVHGKLRLYPVLTRACDAELIAEDLTERLARQIHEQYLRSQRRLGARDGDGPAMVDWSRLPESLRRANRAHVQDIAAKLVNLGCVVAPRHGTAGGAAHRAASEAIEDRIDELARLEHDRWCRERRGEGWLFGEPRDDARRRHPALRPWDELPEDVREKNRDEIRALPDVLSDAGFEMIRLTPAAPDLPPRPGAAPPAPRAAAYDTGERAG
;
A
#
# COMPACT_ATOMS: atom_id res chain seq x y z
N MET A 1 28.12 2.22 -15.00
CA MET A 1 28.20 3.04 -16.22
C MET A 1 26.83 3.11 -16.87
N THR A 2 26.11 4.19 -16.63
CA THR A 2 25.20 4.73 -17.63
C THR A 2 25.42 6.23 -17.59
N GLY A 3 26.35 6.69 -18.44
CA GLY A 3 26.31 8.09 -18.86
C GLY A 3 24.90 8.42 -19.35
N PRO A 4 24.54 9.72 -19.44
CA PRO A 4 23.26 10.08 -20.00
C PRO A 4 23.18 9.40 -21.37
N VAL A 5 22.30 8.39 -21.50
CA VAL A 5 21.88 7.94 -22.81
C VAL A 5 21.35 9.21 -23.41
N SER A 6 22.13 9.75 -24.35
CA SER A 6 21.74 10.82 -25.24
C SER A 6 20.48 10.30 -25.88
N GLY A 7 19.36 10.65 -25.25
CA GLY A 7 18.05 10.33 -25.76
C GLY A 7 18.11 10.80 -27.18
N SER A 8 17.91 9.87 -28.11
CA SER A 8 17.63 10.17 -29.48
C SER A 8 16.45 11.13 -29.45
N TYR A 9 16.78 12.41 -29.36
CA TYR A 9 15.89 13.53 -29.52
C TYR A 9 15.30 13.26 -30.88
N ARG A 10 14.07 12.73 -30.94
CA ARG A 10 13.42 12.54 -32.23
C ARG A 10 13.43 13.92 -32.88
N PRO A 11 14.22 14.14 -33.94
CA PRO A 11 14.41 15.47 -34.51
C PRO A 11 13.08 16.04 -34.98
N ALA A 12 12.12 15.18 -35.32
CA ALA A 12 10.77 15.51 -35.74
C ALA A 12 10.03 16.52 -34.85
N GLY A 13 10.11 16.44 -33.52
CA GLY A 13 9.34 17.34 -32.64
C GLY A 13 9.91 18.77 -32.55
N ARG A 14 11.24 18.90 -32.56
CA ARG A 14 11.92 20.19 -32.62
C ARG A 14 11.91 20.76 -34.01
N LEU A 15 12.10 19.92 -35.03
CA LEU A 15 12.01 20.27 -36.44
C LEU A 15 10.61 20.77 -36.77
N LEU A 16 9.54 20.13 -36.29
CA LEU A 16 8.17 20.60 -36.52
C LEU A 16 7.91 21.96 -35.88
N ARG A 17 8.41 22.20 -34.65
CA ARG A 17 8.33 23.51 -33.99
C ARG A 17 9.16 24.58 -34.68
N ALA A 18 10.33 24.22 -35.20
CA ALA A 18 11.19 25.10 -35.97
C ALA A 18 10.55 25.46 -37.31
N VAL A 19 10.02 24.47 -38.04
CA VAL A 19 9.24 24.67 -39.28
C VAL A 19 8.02 25.53 -39.00
N PHE A 20 7.32 25.31 -37.88
CA PHE A 20 6.18 26.15 -37.48
C PHE A 20 6.59 27.60 -37.21
N GLY A 21 7.68 27.83 -36.48
CA GLY A 21 8.23 29.18 -36.25
C GLY A 21 8.70 29.85 -37.55
N VAL A 22 9.29 29.09 -38.47
CA VAL A 22 9.68 29.57 -39.81
C VAL A 22 8.46 29.97 -40.63
N ILE A 23 7.38 29.18 -40.61
CA ILE A 23 6.13 29.53 -41.30
C ILE A 23 5.56 30.85 -40.77
N GLY A 24 5.52 31.04 -39.45
CA GLY A 24 5.07 32.29 -38.84
C GLY A 24 5.95 33.49 -39.22
N LEU A 25 7.27 33.32 -39.17
CA LEU A 25 8.22 34.38 -39.54
C LEU A 25 8.12 34.73 -41.04
N VAL A 26 8.02 33.73 -41.91
CA VAL A 26 7.87 33.93 -43.36
C VAL A 26 6.54 34.63 -43.65
N ALA A 27 5.45 34.27 -42.97
CA ALA A 27 4.17 34.94 -43.13
C ALA A 27 4.24 36.42 -42.73
N LEU A 28 4.89 36.74 -41.60
CA LEU A 28 5.11 38.11 -41.14
C LEU A 28 5.98 38.93 -42.12
N VAL A 29 7.12 38.36 -42.55
CA VAL A 29 8.03 39.07 -43.47
C VAL A 29 7.37 39.30 -44.84
N LEU A 30 6.66 38.30 -45.37
CA LEU A 30 5.95 38.44 -46.65
C LEU A 30 4.75 39.38 -46.55
N GLY A 31 4.05 39.39 -45.41
CA GLY A 31 2.94 40.31 -45.17
C GLY A 31 3.43 41.76 -45.08
N PHE A 32 4.48 42.02 -44.29
CA PHE A 32 5.14 43.33 -44.21
C PHE A 32 5.64 43.83 -45.58
N VAL A 33 6.39 43.01 -46.32
CA VAL A 33 6.87 43.36 -47.67
C VAL A 33 5.71 43.55 -48.65
N GLY A 34 4.66 42.73 -48.52
CA GLY A 34 3.45 42.80 -49.33
C GLY A 34 2.69 44.10 -49.14
N PHE A 35 2.47 44.53 -47.89
CA PHE A 35 1.82 45.79 -47.56
C PHE A 35 2.66 47.01 -47.94
N GLN A 36 3.98 46.99 -47.72
CA GLN A 36 4.86 48.08 -48.17
C GLN A 36 4.77 48.30 -49.69
N ARG A 37 4.68 47.23 -50.48
CA ARG A 37 4.52 47.33 -51.94
C ARG A 37 3.12 47.80 -52.34
N LEU A 38 2.09 47.20 -51.74
CA LEU A 38 0.70 47.54 -52.05
C LEU A 38 0.39 49.03 -51.75
N LEU A 39 0.88 49.54 -50.62
CA LEU A 39 0.67 50.93 -50.20
C LEU A 39 1.51 51.91 -51.03
N ARG A 40 2.76 51.56 -51.39
CA ARG A 40 3.59 52.37 -52.28
C ARG A 40 3.00 52.55 -53.69
N ASP A 41 2.28 51.55 -54.19
CA ASP A 41 1.62 51.58 -55.50
C ASP A 41 0.22 52.25 -55.45
N ARG A 42 -0.28 52.60 -54.26
CA ARG A 42 -1.57 53.30 -54.03
C ARG A 42 -1.35 54.61 -53.26
N PRO A 43 -0.91 55.69 -53.92
CA PRO A 43 -0.51 56.94 -53.27
C PRO A 43 -1.66 57.79 -52.68
N ASP A 44 -2.91 57.33 -52.75
CA ASP A 44 -4.09 58.13 -52.38
C ASP A 44 -4.38 58.15 -50.86
N ALA A 45 -3.61 57.44 -50.04
CA ALA A 45 -3.73 57.41 -48.58
C ALA A 45 -2.38 57.69 -47.92
N GLU A 46 -2.30 58.67 -47.01
CA GLU A 46 -1.14 58.83 -46.13
C GLU A 46 -1.02 57.60 -45.23
N HIS A 47 0.12 56.91 -45.27
CA HIS A 47 0.36 55.70 -44.49
C HIS A 47 1.77 55.76 -43.87
N ASP A 48 1.86 55.46 -42.57
CA ASP A 48 3.13 55.38 -41.85
C ASP A 48 3.56 53.92 -41.66
N LEU A 49 4.81 53.70 -41.23
CA LEU A 49 5.37 52.38 -40.92
C LEU A 49 4.50 51.62 -39.90
N TYR A 50 3.87 52.34 -38.97
CA TYR A 50 2.98 51.76 -37.97
C TYR A 50 1.72 51.15 -38.60
N ASP A 51 1.19 51.72 -39.67
CA ASP A 51 0.02 51.19 -40.37
C ASP A 51 0.35 49.87 -41.08
N VAL A 52 1.54 49.78 -41.69
CA VAL A 52 2.03 48.55 -42.31
C VAL A 52 2.14 47.42 -41.28
N ILE A 53 2.70 47.72 -40.10
CA ILE A 53 2.83 46.75 -39.01
C ILE A 53 1.45 46.35 -38.50
N TYR A 54 0.53 47.31 -38.33
CA TYR A 54 -0.82 47.06 -37.89
C TYR A 54 -1.60 46.14 -38.85
N PHE A 55 -1.56 46.43 -40.15
CA PHE A 55 -2.20 45.61 -41.19
C PHE A 55 -1.58 44.20 -41.30
N ASP A 56 -0.25 44.09 -41.15
CA ASP A 56 0.44 42.80 -41.14
C ASP A 56 0.01 41.92 -39.96
N LEU A 57 -0.10 42.49 -38.75
CA LEU A 57 -0.61 41.78 -37.57
C LEU A 57 -2.09 41.37 -37.73
N GLN A 58 -2.89 42.22 -38.38
CA GLN A 58 -4.29 41.97 -38.70
C GLN A 58 -4.51 40.70 -39.56
N LEU A 59 -3.54 40.31 -40.39
CA LEU A 59 -3.58 39.06 -41.15
C LEU A 59 -3.70 37.82 -40.25
N PHE A 60 -3.14 37.84 -39.04
CA PHE A 60 -3.18 36.71 -38.10
C PHE A 60 -4.56 36.54 -37.43
N VAL A 61 -5.42 37.56 -37.49
CA VAL A 61 -6.74 37.59 -36.82
C VAL A 61 -7.89 37.56 -37.84
N LEU A 62 -7.60 37.25 -39.12
CA LEU A 62 -8.60 37.18 -40.21
C LEU A 62 -9.36 38.49 -40.47
N GLY A 63 -8.79 39.64 -40.14
CA GLY A 63 -9.43 40.93 -40.40
C GLY A 63 -8.39 41.95 -40.84
N ALA A 64 -8.25 42.17 -42.14
CA ALA A 64 -7.40 43.23 -42.69
C ALA A 64 -8.22 44.15 -43.59
N GLU A 65 -8.36 45.42 -43.19
CA GLU A 65 -9.12 46.47 -43.89
C GLU A 65 -8.74 46.67 -45.37
N PRO A 66 -7.45 46.58 -45.77
CA PRO A 66 -7.04 46.79 -47.17
C PRO A 66 -7.55 45.73 -48.17
N PHE A 67 -8.18 44.64 -47.70
CA PHE A 67 -8.80 43.64 -48.57
C PHE A 67 -10.28 43.90 -48.88
N GLN A 68 -10.85 45.00 -48.39
CA GLN A 68 -12.23 45.36 -48.73
C GLN A 68 -12.38 45.84 -50.18
N GLU A 69 -11.30 46.34 -50.79
CA GLU A 69 -11.27 46.69 -52.20
C GLU A 69 -10.60 45.60 -53.05
N PRO A 70 -11.27 45.06 -54.07
CA PRO A 70 -10.67 44.08 -54.98
C PRO A 70 -9.60 44.76 -55.85
N GLY A 71 -8.38 44.22 -55.84
CA GLY A 71 -7.29 44.68 -56.69
C GLY A 71 -6.19 43.63 -56.83
N PRO A 72 -5.23 43.82 -57.75
CA PRO A 72 -4.09 42.92 -57.87
C PRO A 72 -3.20 43.06 -56.63
N TYR A 73 -3.23 42.09 -55.74
CA TYR A 73 -2.34 42.06 -54.58
C TYR A 73 -0.96 41.50 -54.98
N PRO A 74 0.14 42.04 -54.43
CA PRO A 74 1.47 41.44 -54.57
C PRO A 74 1.44 39.96 -54.15
N TRP A 75 2.18 39.12 -54.86
CA TRP A 75 2.20 37.69 -54.57
C TRP A 75 2.65 37.38 -53.13
N GLN A 76 3.51 38.22 -52.54
CA GLN A 76 3.93 38.09 -51.14
C GLN A 76 2.73 38.18 -50.20
N LEU A 77 1.85 39.16 -50.45
CA LEU A 77 0.64 39.38 -49.67
C LEU A 77 -0.38 38.25 -49.89
N GLN A 78 -0.46 37.71 -51.11
CA GLN A 78 -1.30 36.54 -51.40
C GLN A 78 -0.87 35.32 -50.58
N VAL A 79 0.43 35.07 -50.45
CA VAL A 79 0.94 33.97 -49.61
C VAL A 79 0.69 34.24 -48.12
N ALA A 80 1.00 35.45 -47.64
CA ALA A 80 0.82 35.84 -46.25
C ALA A 80 -0.65 35.77 -45.80
N ARG A 81 -1.59 36.19 -46.67
CA ARG A 81 -3.05 36.18 -46.43
C ARG A 81 -3.60 34.82 -46.01
N PHE A 82 -3.01 33.72 -46.48
CA PHE A 82 -3.42 32.37 -46.09
C PHE A 82 -2.48 31.76 -45.05
N ALA A 83 -1.18 32.06 -45.10
CA ALA A 83 -0.21 31.50 -44.17
C ALA A 83 -0.39 32.02 -42.72
N ALA A 84 -0.69 33.31 -42.54
CA ALA A 84 -0.86 33.92 -41.23
C ALA A 84 -2.09 33.38 -40.45
N PRO A 85 -3.31 33.32 -41.03
CA PRO A 85 -4.44 32.67 -40.37
C PRO A 85 -4.22 31.18 -40.10
N LEU A 86 -3.59 30.46 -41.03
CA LEU A 86 -3.28 29.04 -40.84
C LEU A 86 -2.31 28.82 -39.67
N PHE A 87 -1.30 29.69 -39.53
CA PHE A 87 -0.41 29.68 -38.37
C PHE A 87 -1.19 29.91 -37.07
N THR A 88 -2.07 30.92 -37.01
CA THR A 88 -2.91 31.18 -35.83
C THR A 88 -3.79 29.98 -35.48
N LEU A 89 -4.46 29.38 -36.48
CA LEU A 89 -5.31 28.19 -36.28
C LEU A 89 -4.50 27.00 -35.77
N LEU A 90 -3.32 26.74 -36.31
CA LEU A 90 -2.42 25.67 -35.86
C LEU A 90 -1.87 25.94 -34.46
N ALA A 91 -1.55 27.20 -34.12
CA ALA A 91 -1.13 27.60 -32.79
C ALA A 91 -2.23 27.34 -31.76
N VAL A 92 -3.47 27.75 -32.07
CA VAL A 92 -4.65 27.49 -31.24
C VAL A 92 -4.92 26.00 -31.11
N ALA A 93 -4.82 25.24 -32.22
CA ALA A 93 -5.01 23.80 -32.20
C ALA A 93 -3.97 23.08 -31.33
N GLU A 94 -2.69 23.44 -31.41
CA GLU A 94 -1.63 22.83 -30.59
C GLU A 94 -1.76 23.23 -29.11
N ALA A 95 -2.13 24.48 -28.81
CA ALA A 95 -2.46 24.91 -27.45
C ALA A 95 -3.68 24.15 -26.89
N GLY A 96 -4.74 24.02 -27.68
CA GLY A 96 -5.95 23.26 -27.35
C GLY A 96 -5.68 21.76 -27.15
N ARG A 97 -4.76 21.18 -27.92
CA ARG A 97 -4.39 19.76 -27.80
C ARG A 97 -3.83 19.42 -26.42
N LEU A 98 -3.05 20.31 -25.80
CA LEU A 98 -2.49 20.09 -24.47
C LEU A 98 -3.57 20.11 -23.37
N LEU A 99 -4.48 21.07 -23.44
CA LEU A 99 -5.62 21.17 -22.52
C LEU A 99 -6.56 19.97 -22.67
N LEU A 100 -6.93 19.63 -23.91
CA LEU A 100 -7.83 18.52 -24.20
C LEU A 100 -7.20 17.17 -23.87
N ALA A 101 -5.88 17.02 -23.99
CA ALA A 101 -5.21 15.76 -23.66
C ALA A 101 -5.34 15.42 -22.16
N ALA A 102 -5.31 16.41 -21.27
CA ALA A 102 -5.55 16.20 -19.84
C ALA A 102 -6.98 15.73 -19.58
N GLU A 103 -7.96 16.37 -20.21
CA GLU A 103 -9.38 16.03 -20.03
C GLU A 103 -9.73 14.67 -20.64
N ILE A 104 -9.18 14.33 -21.80
CA ILE A 104 -9.32 13.01 -22.41
C ILE A 104 -8.74 11.92 -21.50
N ARG A 105 -7.59 12.16 -20.84
CA ARG A 105 -7.01 11.20 -19.88
C ARG A 105 -7.90 11.03 -18.66
N ARG A 106 -8.43 12.12 -18.10
CA ARG A 106 -9.38 12.08 -16.99
C ARG A 106 -10.65 11.30 -17.37
N LEU A 107 -11.18 11.51 -18.57
CA LEU A 107 -12.33 10.77 -19.08
C LEU A 107 -12.03 9.27 -19.27
N ARG A 108 -10.85 8.92 -19.78
CA ARG A 108 -10.40 7.53 -19.91
C ARG A 108 -10.24 6.86 -18.54
N ALA A 109 -9.65 7.55 -17.57
CA ALA A 109 -9.51 7.06 -16.20
C ALA A 109 -10.87 6.84 -15.54
N ARG A 110 -11.79 7.81 -15.67
CA ARG A 110 -13.16 7.72 -15.16
C ARG A 110 -13.95 6.55 -15.76
N ARG A 111 -13.66 6.17 -17.00
CA ARG A 111 -14.31 5.03 -17.69
C ARG A 111 -13.65 3.69 -17.42
N ALA A 112 -12.44 3.66 -16.86
CA ALA A 112 -11.75 2.42 -16.50
C ALA A 112 -12.53 1.61 -15.45
N ARG A 113 -12.31 0.29 -15.45
CA ARG A 113 -12.98 -0.67 -14.56
C ARG A 113 -11.95 -1.66 -14.05
N GLY A 114 -12.12 -2.18 -12.84
CA GLY A 114 -11.28 -3.25 -12.30
C GLY A 114 -9.79 -2.91 -12.27
N HIS A 115 -9.44 -1.62 -12.22
CA HIS A 115 -8.08 -1.10 -12.13
C HIS A 115 -7.68 -0.83 -10.68
N ALA A 116 -6.39 -0.69 -10.43
CA ALA A 116 -5.84 -0.16 -9.20
C ALA A 116 -5.70 1.36 -9.30
N VAL A 117 -6.09 2.07 -8.24
CA VAL A 117 -5.84 3.50 -8.07
C VAL A 117 -4.69 3.65 -7.09
N VAL A 118 -3.62 4.33 -7.47
CA VAL A 118 -2.48 4.62 -6.56
C VAL A 118 -2.44 6.13 -6.34
N CYS A 119 -2.61 6.56 -5.08
CA CYS A 119 -2.68 7.95 -4.70
C CYS A 119 -1.39 8.38 -4.01
N GLY A 120 -0.81 9.48 -4.47
CA GLY A 120 0.31 10.16 -3.83
C GLY A 120 1.48 10.46 -4.76
N ASP A 121 2.28 11.45 -4.35
CA ASP A 121 3.47 11.92 -5.06
C ASP A 121 4.77 11.21 -4.58
N SER A 122 4.67 10.31 -3.60
CA SER A 122 5.84 9.67 -2.99
C SER A 122 6.59 8.73 -3.94
N GLN A 123 7.88 8.52 -3.68
CA GLN A 123 8.68 7.53 -4.42
C GLN A 123 8.05 6.13 -4.33
N PHE A 124 7.53 5.76 -3.15
CA PHE A 124 6.84 4.48 -2.96
C PHE A 124 5.58 4.36 -3.83
N ALA A 125 4.74 5.39 -3.90
CA ALA A 125 3.55 5.40 -4.76
C ALA A 125 3.91 5.21 -6.24
N GLN A 126 4.98 5.86 -6.71
CA GLN A 126 5.46 5.71 -8.08
C GLN A 126 5.97 4.29 -8.35
N MET A 127 6.80 3.74 -7.46
CA MET A 127 7.34 2.39 -7.58
C MET A 127 6.25 1.32 -7.53
N LEU A 128 5.26 1.49 -6.65
CA LEU A 128 4.10 0.60 -6.54
C LEU A 128 3.27 0.63 -7.83
N ALA A 129 3.03 1.81 -8.40
CA ALA A 129 2.33 1.95 -9.68
C ALA A 129 3.08 1.28 -10.83
N ASP A 130 4.40 1.44 -10.91
CA ASP A 130 5.23 0.78 -11.91
C ASP A 130 5.20 -0.75 -11.76
N ARG A 131 5.31 -1.25 -10.52
CA ARG A 131 5.29 -2.68 -10.22
C ARG A 131 3.96 -3.31 -10.57
N LEU A 132 2.84 -2.71 -10.13
CA LEU A 132 1.49 -3.14 -10.48
C LEU A 132 1.28 -3.19 -11.99
N PHE A 133 1.77 -2.18 -12.71
CA PHE A 133 1.67 -2.15 -14.17
C PHE A 133 2.52 -3.24 -14.83
N ALA A 134 3.75 -3.47 -14.34
CA ALA A 134 4.63 -4.53 -14.82
C ALA A 134 4.02 -5.93 -14.60
N ASP A 135 3.30 -6.11 -13.50
CA ASP A 135 2.57 -7.35 -13.18
C ASP A 135 1.24 -7.49 -13.98
N GLY A 136 1.00 -6.59 -14.94
CA GLY A 136 -0.15 -6.65 -15.86
C GLY A 136 -1.44 -6.02 -15.34
N ALA A 137 -1.41 -5.36 -14.18
CA ALA A 137 -2.57 -4.65 -13.67
C ALA A 137 -2.85 -3.37 -14.47
N ARG A 138 -4.13 -3.01 -14.60
CA ARG A 138 -4.52 -1.67 -15.06
C ARG A 138 -4.34 -0.70 -13.90
N VAL A 139 -3.59 0.37 -14.11
CA VAL A 139 -3.25 1.35 -13.07
C VAL A 139 -3.73 2.75 -13.47
N VAL A 140 -4.29 3.46 -12.50
CA VAL A 140 -4.54 4.90 -12.55
C VAL A 140 -3.81 5.53 -11.37
N VAL A 141 -2.95 6.50 -11.64
CA VAL A 141 -2.20 7.21 -10.59
C VAL A 141 -2.81 8.59 -10.38
N VAL A 142 -3.05 8.94 -9.12
CA VAL A 142 -3.54 10.26 -8.69
C VAL A 142 -2.43 10.98 -7.94
N ARG A 143 -2.00 12.13 -8.44
CA ARG A 143 -0.89 12.90 -7.87
C ARG A 143 -1.15 14.40 -7.97
N SER A 144 -0.59 15.16 -7.03
CA SER A 144 -0.81 16.61 -6.96
C SER A 144 -0.05 17.32 -8.09
N GLU A 145 1.15 16.84 -8.40
CA GLU A 145 1.96 17.37 -9.49
C GLU A 145 1.57 16.73 -10.83
N PRO A 146 1.60 17.44 -11.96
CA PRO A 146 1.37 16.84 -13.27
C PRO A 146 2.55 15.97 -13.70
N PHE A 147 2.27 14.82 -14.33
CA PHE A 147 3.33 14.01 -14.94
C PHE A 147 4.04 14.80 -16.04
N GLY A 148 5.37 14.65 -16.10
CA GLY A 148 6.17 15.26 -17.16
C GLY A 148 5.86 14.67 -18.55
N PRO A 149 6.10 15.41 -19.66
CA PRO A 149 5.87 14.91 -21.00
C PRO A 149 6.66 13.64 -21.37
N LEU A 150 7.85 13.45 -20.77
CA LEU A 150 8.66 12.24 -20.93
C LEU A 150 8.12 11.08 -20.10
N GLU A 151 7.58 11.39 -18.92
CA GLU A 151 7.03 10.42 -17.99
C GLU A 151 5.78 9.74 -18.59
N TYR A 152 4.88 10.52 -19.21
CA TYR A 152 3.74 9.99 -19.97
C TYR A 152 4.14 9.11 -21.17
N ARG A 153 5.34 9.28 -21.73
CA ARG A 153 5.81 8.42 -22.84
C ARG A 153 6.41 7.11 -22.35
N ARG A 154 7.08 7.15 -21.19
CA ARG A 154 7.70 5.97 -20.59
C ARG A 154 6.66 5.10 -19.89
N ARG A 155 5.73 5.73 -19.17
CA ARG A 155 4.73 5.07 -18.33
C ARG A 155 3.41 4.95 -19.12
N ARG A 156 2.95 3.72 -19.32
CA ARG A 156 1.76 3.40 -20.15
C ARG A 156 0.44 3.41 -19.38
N TYR A 157 0.47 3.69 -18.07
CA TYR A 157 -0.72 3.81 -17.24
C TYR A 157 -1.31 5.23 -17.25
N LEU A 158 -2.54 5.38 -16.77
CA LEU A 158 -3.26 6.65 -16.78
C LEU A 158 -2.89 7.49 -15.56
N GLY A 159 -2.84 8.80 -15.75
CA GLY A 159 -2.57 9.78 -14.70
C GLY A 159 -3.72 10.77 -14.55
N VAL A 160 -4.11 11.06 -13.31
CA VAL A 160 -5.04 12.14 -12.94
C VAL A 160 -4.30 13.10 -12.01
N THR A 161 -4.32 14.38 -12.37
CA THR A 161 -3.69 15.44 -11.56
C THR A 161 -4.74 16.11 -10.69
N GLY A 162 -4.43 16.27 -9.41
CA GLY A 162 -5.30 16.90 -8.43
C GLY A 162 -5.09 16.33 -7.03
N ASP A 163 -5.72 16.95 -6.04
CA ASP A 163 -5.63 16.48 -4.65
C ASP A 163 -6.36 15.13 -4.49
N PRO A 164 -5.67 14.04 -4.11
CA PRO A 164 -6.30 12.74 -3.92
C PRO A 164 -7.27 12.69 -2.73
N THR A 165 -7.32 13.72 -1.87
CA THR A 165 -8.32 13.84 -0.79
C THR A 165 -9.70 14.31 -1.29
N SER A 166 -9.76 14.86 -2.51
CA SER A 166 -10.99 15.36 -3.12
C SER A 166 -11.82 14.24 -3.76
N ASP A 167 -13.09 14.17 -3.38
CA ASP A 167 -14.07 13.25 -3.97
C ASP A 167 -14.18 13.41 -5.50
N GLU A 168 -14.04 14.63 -6.04
CA GLU A 168 -14.14 14.89 -7.48
C GLU A 168 -12.94 14.32 -8.25
N VAL A 169 -11.75 14.41 -7.67
CA VAL A 169 -10.51 13.88 -8.25
C VAL A 169 -10.57 12.35 -8.25
N LEU A 170 -10.96 11.73 -7.14
CA LEU A 170 -11.13 10.27 -7.03
C LEU A 170 -12.22 9.72 -7.96
N ARG A 171 -13.34 10.44 -8.14
CA ARG A 171 -14.33 10.10 -9.18
C ARG A 171 -13.75 10.21 -10.58
N GLY A 172 -12.94 11.24 -10.84
CA GLY A 172 -12.19 11.42 -12.09
C GLY A 172 -11.19 10.29 -12.37
N ALA A 173 -10.61 9.71 -11.32
CA ALA A 173 -9.75 8.53 -11.38
C ALA A 173 -10.51 7.21 -11.57
N GLY A 174 -11.85 7.25 -11.61
CA GLY A 174 -12.68 6.07 -11.77
C GLY A 174 -12.77 5.20 -10.50
N LEU A 175 -12.53 5.75 -9.32
CA LEU A 175 -12.56 5.01 -8.04
C LEU A 175 -13.83 4.17 -7.82
N PRO A 176 -15.06 4.64 -8.16
CA PRO A 176 -16.27 3.82 -8.01
C PRO A 176 -16.26 2.49 -8.77
N ARG A 177 -15.37 2.35 -9.78
CA ARG A 177 -15.21 1.15 -10.61
C ARG A 177 -13.86 0.46 -10.40
N ALA A 178 -12.99 1.00 -9.55
CA ALA A 178 -11.69 0.42 -9.24
C ALA A 178 -11.85 -0.87 -8.43
N ARG A 179 -10.85 -1.75 -8.50
CA ARG A 179 -10.77 -2.96 -7.65
C ARG A 179 -10.11 -2.64 -6.31
N THR A 180 -9.08 -1.80 -6.36
CA THR A 180 -8.21 -1.47 -5.23
C THR A 180 -7.82 -0.01 -5.29
N ILE A 181 -7.67 0.63 -4.13
CA ILE A 181 -7.02 1.93 -3.97
C ILE A 181 -5.89 1.82 -2.93
N TYR A 182 -4.76 2.44 -3.24
CA TYR A 182 -3.60 2.58 -2.36
C TYR A 182 -3.43 4.06 -2.01
N ALA A 183 -3.47 4.40 -0.73
CA ALA A 183 -3.14 5.73 -0.22
C ALA A 183 -1.69 5.72 0.28
N CYS A 184 -0.79 6.33 -0.49
CA CYS A 184 0.66 6.26 -0.31
C CYS A 184 1.34 7.63 -0.48
N THR A 185 0.78 8.68 0.12
CA THR A 185 1.45 9.97 0.29
C THR A 185 2.52 9.87 1.36
N GLY A 186 3.48 10.81 1.39
CA GLY A 186 4.50 10.90 2.46
C GLY A 186 3.98 11.49 3.78
N ASP A 187 2.66 11.52 3.96
CA ASP A 187 1.96 12.13 5.09
C ASP A 187 0.80 11.21 5.46
N ASP A 188 0.73 10.81 6.73
CA ASP A 188 -0.24 9.85 7.23
C ASP A 188 -1.65 10.45 7.31
N ASP A 189 -1.80 11.71 7.68
CA ASP A 189 -3.11 12.38 7.75
C ASP A 189 -3.76 12.46 6.37
N ARG A 190 -2.95 12.78 5.34
CA ARG A 190 -3.41 12.73 3.94
C ARG A 190 -3.80 11.32 3.53
N ASN A 191 -3.04 10.29 3.92
CA ASN A 191 -3.39 8.90 3.62
C ASN A 191 -4.75 8.51 4.22
N HIS A 192 -5.03 8.93 5.45
CA HIS A 192 -6.33 8.72 6.10
C HIS A 192 -7.46 9.53 5.42
N ALA A 193 -7.19 10.78 5.03
CA ALA A 193 -8.16 11.60 4.31
C ALA A 193 -8.57 10.97 2.97
N ILE A 194 -7.61 10.39 2.23
CA ILE A 194 -7.86 9.62 1.00
C ILE A 194 -8.73 8.39 1.31
N ALA A 195 -8.43 7.65 2.37
CA ALA A 195 -9.21 6.48 2.77
C ALA A 195 -10.66 6.83 3.13
N ASN A 196 -10.87 7.95 3.83
CA ASN A 196 -12.19 8.46 4.16
C ASN A 196 -12.98 8.89 2.91
N ALA A 197 -12.34 9.59 1.97
CA ALA A 197 -12.94 9.95 0.68
C ALA A 197 -13.29 8.70 -0.14
N ALA A 198 -12.41 7.71 -0.15
CA ALA A 198 -12.67 6.43 -0.80
C ALA A 198 -13.86 5.69 -0.17
N SER A 199 -13.93 5.66 1.17
CA SER A 199 -15.03 5.03 1.90
C SER A 199 -16.38 5.62 1.48
N ARG A 200 -16.51 6.96 1.45
CA ARG A 200 -17.74 7.65 1.00
C ARG A 200 -18.15 7.28 -0.43
N LEU A 201 -17.18 7.18 -1.35
CA LEU A 201 -17.45 6.88 -2.76
C LEU A 201 -17.76 5.40 -3.06
N LEU A 202 -17.50 4.50 -2.10
CA LEU A 202 -17.59 3.06 -2.28
C LEU A 202 -18.74 2.42 -1.48
N GLN A 203 -19.52 3.19 -0.71
CA GLN A 203 -20.54 2.68 0.22
C GLN A 203 -21.64 1.82 -0.42
N ASP A 204 -22.00 2.09 -1.68
CA ASP A 204 -23.13 1.46 -2.38
C ASP A 204 -22.76 0.25 -3.26
N ARG A 205 -21.53 -0.26 -3.12
CA ARG A 205 -21.05 -1.35 -4.00
C ARG A 205 -21.47 -2.72 -3.48
N ARG A 206 -21.98 -3.55 -4.39
CA ARG A 206 -22.21 -5.00 -4.16
C ARG A 206 -20.93 -5.75 -3.78
N HIS A 207 -19.79 -5.35 -4.34
CA HIS A 207 -18.49 -5.93 -4.00
C HIS A 207 -17.58 -4.83 -3.43
N PRO A 208 -17.13 -4.98 -2.17
CA PRO A 208 -16.30 -3.98 -1.51
C PRO A 208 -14.96 -3.88 -2.24
N ALA A 209 -14.55 -2.66 -2.57
CA ALA A 209 -13.18 -2.43 -3.06
C ALA A 209 -12.20 -2.54 -1.88
N ARG A 210 -10.95 -2.85 -2.21
CA ARG A 210 -9.85 -2.91 -1.25
C ARG A 210 -9.24 -1.52 -1.08
N VAL A 211 -9.03 -1.09 0.15
CA VAL A 211 -8.42 0.20 0.49
C VAL A 211 -7.21 -0.07 1.36
N TYR A 212 -6.02 0.22 0.83
CA TYR A 212 -4.76 0.04 1.55
C TYR A 212 -4.19 1.40 1.89
N VAL A 213 -3.93 1.62 3.18
CA VAL A 213 -3.46 2.89 3.70
C VAL A 213 -2.05 2.70 4.23
N GLN A 214 -1.08 3.40 3.65
CA GLN A 214 0.29 3.42 4.16
C GLN A 214 0.33 4.23 5.46
N VAL A 215 0.97 3.68 6.48
CA VAL A 215 1.26 4.38 7.75
C VAL A 215 2.77 4.35 7.98
N HIS A 216 3.37 5.51 8.24
CA HIS A 216 4.82 5.62 8.41
C HIS A 216 5.27 5.21 9.80
N ASP A 217 4.46 5.45 10.83
CA ASP A 217 4.74 4.98 12.18
C ASP A 217 4.23 3.52 12.38
N PRO A 218 5.10 2.56 12.71
CA PRO A 218 4.70 1.16 12.88
C PRO A 218 3.78 0.94 14.11
N GLU A 219 3.95 1.70 15.19
CA GLU A 219 3.12 1.62 16.40
C GLU A 219 1.71 2.15 16.13
N MET A 220 1.62 3.26 15.39
CA MET A 220 0.34 3.79 14.92
C MET A 220 -0.34 2.83 13.95
N CYS A 221 0.42 2.22 13.04
CA CYS A 221 -0.10 1.21 12.10
C CYS A 221 -0.77 0.05 12.84
N LEU A 222 -0.10 -0.49 13.86
CA LEU A 222 -0.65 -1.59 14.69
C LEU A 222 -1.88 -1.13 15.48
N SER A 223 -1.86 0.08 16.04
CA SER A 223 -3.00 0.65 16.77
C SER A 223 -4.24 0.80 15.89
N LEU A 224 -4.07 1.30 14.66
CA LEU A 224 -5.14 1.45 13.68
C LEU A 224 -5.68 0.09 13.22
N GLN A 225 -4.81 -0.89 13.01
CA GLN A 225 -5.18 -2.28 12.74
C GLN A 225 -6.04 -2.88 13.87
N ALA A 226 -5.67 -2.65 15.13
CA ALA A 226 -6.44 -3.12 16.29
C ALA A 226 -7.85 -2.50 16.32
N ARG A 227 -7.96 -1.19 16.06
CA ARG A 227 -9.26 -0.50 15.97
C ARG A 227 -10.08 -0.97 14.77
N ARG A 228 -9.43 -1.32 13.66
CA ARG A 228 -10.08 -1.90 12.48
C ARG A 228 -10.72 -3.26 12.80
N LEU A 229 -10.04 -4.12 13.57
CA LEU A 229 -10.59 -5.40 14.03
C LEU A 229 -11.81 -5.24 14.94
N GLY A 230 -11.85 -4.18 15.75
CA GLY A 230 -12.97 -3.89 16.65
C GLY A 230 -14.18 -3.21 15.99
N ALA A 231 -14.08 -2.75 14.74
CA ALA A 231 -15.12 -1.96 14.08
C ALA A 231 -16.26 -2.83 13.52
N ALA A 232 -17.24 -3.18 14.37
CA ALA A 232 -18.44 -3.92 13.96
C ALA A 232 -19.23 -3.16 12.86
N GLY A 233 -19.74 -3.90 11.86
CA GLY A 233 -20.59 -3.32 10.80
C GLY A 233 -19.85 -2.67 9.62
N SER A 234 -18.53 -2.68 9.60
CA SER A 234 -17.70 -2.07 8.55
C SER A 234 -17.45 -2.99 7.33
N SER A 235 -18.41 -3.87 7.06
CA SER A 235 -18.38 -4.93 6.03
C SER A 235 -18.47 -4.42 4.58
N ARG A 236 -18.71 -3.11 4.38
CA ARG A 236 -18.88 -2.52 3.04
C ARG A 236 -17.57 -2.09 2.37
N LEU A 237 -16.46 -2.06 3.11
CA LEU A 237 -15.14 -1.67 2.60
C LEU A 237 -14.06 -2.60 3.19
N ARG A 238 -13.22 -3.21 2.35
CA ARG A 238 -12.05 -3.97 2.82
C ARG A 238 -10.89 -2.99 3.00
N LEU A 239 -10.89 -2.25 4.11
CA LEU A 239 -9.83 -1.34 4.50
C LEU A 239 -8.79 -2.05 5.37
N ASP A 240 -7.52 -1.86 5.07
CA ASP A 240 -6.40 -2.25 5.92
C ASP A 240 -5.26 -1.22 5.90
N TYR A 241 -4.46 -1.23 6.96
CA TYR A 241 -3.28 -0.38 7.13
C TYR A 241 -2.02 -1.22 6.96
N PHE A 242 -0.99 -0.65 6.34
CA PHE A 242 0.29 -1.33 6.22
C PHE A 242 1.45 -0.36 6.44
N HIS A 243 2.51 -0.90 7.03
CA HIS A 243 3.80 -0.24 7.15
C HIS A 243 4.80 -0.88 6.17
N VAL A 244 5.60 -0.04 5.52
CA VAL A 244 6.50 -0.45 4.42
C VAL A 244 7.52 -1.50 4.89
N ASP A 245 8.10 -1.31 6.08
CA ASP A 245 9.15 -2.19 6.57
C ASP A 245 8.62 -3.59 6.93
N ASP A 246 7.38 -3.69 7.41
CA ASP A 246 6.74 -4.97 7.69
C ASP A 246 6.54 -5.78 6.39
N VAL A 247 6.07 -5.12 5.32
CA VAL A 247 5.90 -5.76 4.01
C VAL A 247 7.27 -6.18 3.46
N ALA A 248 8.28 -5.34 3.59
CA ALA A 248 9.63 -5.63 3.13
C ALA A 248 10.30 -6.77 3.92
N ALA A 249 10.12 -6.85 5.24
CA ALA A 249 10.63 -7.93 6.07
C ALA A 249 9.95 -9.28 5.72
N ARG A 250 8.65 -9.27 5.41
CA ARG A 250 7.97 -10.46 4.88
C ARG A 250 8.54 -10.89 3.52
N ALA A 251 8.78 -9.94 2.62
CA ALA A 251 9.38 -10.20 1.31
C ALA A 251 10.80 -10.81 1.43
N LEU A 252 11.55 -10.43 2.46
CA LEU A 252 12.92 -10.89 2.68
C LEU A 252 12.97 -12.41 2.80
N HIS A 253 12.12 -13.01 3.64
CA HIS A 253 12.14 -14.46 3.86
C HIS A 253 11.58 -15.27 2.67
N ARG A 254 10.68 -14.67 1.87
CA ARG A 254 10.19 -15.29 0.61
C ARG A 254 11.31 -15.46 -0.42
N HIS A 255 12.27 -14.53 -0.47
CA HIS A 255 13.35 -14.54 -1.47
C HIS A 255 14.70 -15.02 -0.92
N HIS A 256 14.92 -14.87 0.38
CA HIS A 256 16.18 -15.20 1.06
C HIS A 256 15.90 -16.04 2.30
N PRO A 257 15.39 -17.28 2.16
CA PRO A 257 15.21 -18.17 3.29
C PRO A 257 16.53 -18.37 4.05
N LEU A 258 16.43 -18.55 5.37
CA LEU A 258 17.59 -18.92 6.18
C LEU A 258 18.01 -20.37 5.85
N PRO A 259 19.31 -20.67 5.78
CA PRO A 259 19.77 -22.06 5.73
C PRO A 259 19.50 -22.72 7.10
N ALA A 260 19.06 -23.98 7.10
CA ALA A 260 19.00 -24.81 8.30
C ALA A 260 19.97 -25.97 8.11
N GLY A 261 21.07 -25.98 8.87
CA GLY A 261 22.01 -27.11 8.89
C GLY A 261 21.53 -28.19 9.85
N PRO A 262 21.68 -29.49 9.54
CA PRO A 262 21.38 -30.54 10.49
C PRO A 262 22.30 -30.43 11.72
N GLY A 263 21.71 -30.30 12.91
CA GLY A 263 22.40 -30.42 14.19
C GLY A 263 23.17 -29.20 14.70
N ARG A 264 23.24 -28.07 13.96
CA ARG A 264 23.81 -26.81 14.48
C ARG A 264 22.75 -25.72 14.63
N PRO A 265 22.76 -24.95 15.73
CA PRO A 265 21.90 -23.78 15.86
C PRO A 265 22.27 -22.73 14.81
N THR A 266 21.28 -22.21 14.09
CA THR A 266 21.48 -21.08 13.19
C THR A 266 21.64 -19.82 14.02
N ARG A 267 22.72 -19.06 13.76
CA ARG A 267 23.10 -17.85 14.48
C ARG A 267 22.97 -16.62 13.59
N LEU A 268 22.23 -15.63 14.07
CA LEU A 268 22.02 -14.37 13.39
C LEU A 268 22.49 -13.20 14.23
N LEU A 269 23.05 -12.20 13.56
CA LEU A 269 23.28 -10.88 14.13
C LEU A 269 22.28 -9.90 13.53
N ILE A 270 21.50 -9.23 14.36
CA ILE A 270 20.59 -8.14 13.95
C ILE A 270 21.02 -6.88 14.70
N ALA A 271 21.65 -5.94 14.00
CA ALA A 271 22.29 -4.77 14.61
C ALA A 271 21.76 -3.44 14.09
N GLY A 272 21.80 -2.43 14.96
CA GLY A 272 21.50 -1.02 14.69
C GLY A 272 20.10 -0.62 15.15
N GLU A 273 19.44 0.26 14.40
CA GLU A 273 18.20 0.93 14.81
C GLU A 273 17.14 0.96 13.69
N GLY A 274 15.94 1.43 14.04
CA GLY A 274 14.85 1.66 13.08
C GLY A 274 13.80 0.54 13.02
N SER A 275 12.71 0.84 12.31
CA SER A 275 11.53 -0.03 12.17
C SER A 275 11.82 -1.32 11.40
N PHE A 276 12.66 -1.27 10.36
CA PHE A 276 13.04 -2.45 9.60
C PHE A 276 13.76 -3.51 10.44
N ARG A 277 14.62 -3.09 11.38
CA ARG A 277 15.28 -4.01 12.32
C ARG A 277 14.28 -4.80 13.15
N ARG A 278 13.30 -4.10 13.72
CA ARG A 278 12.21 -4.69 14.52
C ARG A 278 11.36 -5.64 13.67
N ALA A 279 11.02 -5.22 12.45
CA ALA A 279 10.27 -6.04 11.50
C ALA A 279 11.02 -7.33 11.12
N VAL A 280 12.32 -7.24 10.86
CA VAL A 280 13.18 -8.41 10.56
C VAL A 280 13.24 -9.36 11.75
N LEU A 281 13.42 -8.88 12.98
CA LEU A 281 13.42 -9.73 14.18
C LEU A 281 12.12 -10.55 14.27
N VAL A 282 10.98 -9.88 14.17
CA VAL A 282 9.65 -10.50 14.33
C VAL A 282 9.32 -11.46 13.19
N GLU A 283 9.52 -11.06 11.93
CA GLU A 283 9.21 -11.91 10.77
C GLU A 283 10.19 -13.08 10.65
N THR A 284 11.47 -12.90 11.04
CA THR A 284 12.45 -14.00 11.08
C THR A 284 12.02 -15.05 12.10
N ALA A 285 11.65 -14.63 13.31
CA ALA A 285 11.17 -15.52 14.35
C ALA A 285 9.88 -16.24 13.94
N ARG A 286 8.95 -15.55 13.26
CA ARG A 286 7.71 -16.15 12.76
C ARG A 286 7.99 -17.24 11.73
N HIS A 287 8.87 -16.96 10.77
CA HIS A 287 9.27 -17.92 9.76
C HIS A 287 10.04 -19.12 10.37
N TRP A 288 10.90 -18.87 11.37
CA TRP A 288 11.59 -19.95 12.07
C TRP A 288 10.64 -20.85 12.87
N ARG A 289 9.65 -20.25 13.55
CA ARG A 289 8.60 -20.98 14.27
C ARG A 289 7.83 -21.92 13.34
N GLN A 290 7.46 -21.44 12.16
CA GLN A 290 6.77 -22.27 11.17
C GLN A 290 7.61 -23.49 10.78
N ARG A 291 8.90 -23.29 10.49
CA ARG A 291 9.81 -24.39 10.17
C ARG A 291 9.98 -25.40 11.30
N ARG A 292 10.07 -24.93 12.55
CA ARG A 292 10.15 -25.83 13.72
C ARG A 292 8.86 -26.63 13.91
N ALA A 293 7.71 -26.08 13.51
CA ALA A 293 6.45 -26.82 13.54
C ALA A 293 6.39 -27.92 12.46
N GLU A 294 7.04 -27.72 11.31
CA GLU A 294 7.16 -28.72 10.23
C GLU A 294 8.24 -29.77 10.54
N ALA A 295 9.34 -29.37 11.19
CA ALA A 295 10.45 -30.22 11.57
C ALA A 295 10.88 -29.96 13.02
N PRO A 296 10.30 -30.66 14.01
CA PRO A 296 10.58 -30.43 15.44
C PRO A 296 12.04 -30.62 15.87
N ALA A 297 12.83 -31.34 15.07
CA ALA A 297 14.26 -31.54 15.29
C ALA A 297 15.12 -30.27 15.05
N VAL A 298 14.53 -29.19 14.49
CA VAL A 298 15.23 -27.92 14.27
C VAL A 298 15.36 -27.15 15.59
N PRO A 299 16.58 -26.77 16.03
CA PRO A 299 16.81 -26.04 17.27
C PRO A 299 16.24 -24.60 17.21
N PRO A 300 16.07 -23.93 18.36
CA PRO A 300 15.75 -22.51 18.41
C PRO A 300 16.78 -21.66 17.65
N LEU A 301 16.30 -20.57 17.04
CA LEU A 301 17.16 -19.63 16.34
C LEU A 301 17.94 -18.78 17.34
N HIS A 302 19.25 -18.73 17.22
CA HIS A 302 20.07 -17.84 18.06
C HIS A 302 20.16 -16.47 17.41
N VAL A 303 19.79 -15.42 18.14
CA VAL A 303 19.80 -14.04 17.63
C VAL A 303 20.57 -13.15 18.61
N ASP A 304 21.73 -12.66 18.18
CA ASP A 304 22.40 -11.56 18.85
C ASP A 304 21.76 -10.25 18.36
N LEU A 305 21.07 -9.55 19.26
CA LEU A 305 20.36 -8.30 18.97
C LEU A 305 21.17 -7.12 19.50
N VAL A 306 21.68 -6.28 18.60
CA VAL A 306 22.53 -5.14 18.96
C VAL A 306 21.80 -3.84 18.66
N ALA A 307 21.65 -2.98 19.67
CA ALA A 307 21.09 -1.64 19.59
C ALA A 307 21.43 -0.86 20.87
N PRO A 308 21.38 0.48 20.87
CA PRO A 308 21.66 1.27 22.07
C PRO A 308 20.85 0.85 23.31
N ASP A 309 19.57 0.49 23.13
CA ASP A 309 18.66 0.04 24.18
C ASP A 309 18.09 -1.37 23.88
N ALA A 310 18.93 -2.30 23.41
CA ALA A 310 18.52 -3.62 22.95
C ALA A 310 17.69 -4.41 23.98
N HIS A 311 18.04 -4.35 25.27
CA HIS A 311 17.27 -5.03 26.32
C HIS A 311 15.85 -4.48 26.44
N ALA A 312 15.70 -3.16 26.47
CA ALA A 312 14.41 -2.51 26.63
C ALA A 312 13.54 -2.73 25.39
N GLU A 313 14.12 -2.60 24.20
CA GLU A 313 13.42 -2.85 22.94
C GLU A 313 13.00 -4.31 22.79
N PHE A 314 13.87 -5.26 23.16
CA PHE A 314 13.52 -6.68 23.14
C PHE A 314 12.41 -7.01 24.14
N ALA A 315 12.45 -6.44 25.35
CA ALA A 315 11.39 -6.63 26.34
C ALA A 315 10.02 -6.17 25.80
N VAL A 316 9.96 -5.02 25.11
CA VAL A 316 8.74 -4.52 24.45
C VAL A 316 8.31 -5.44 23.30
N ALA A 317 9.25 -5.86 22.45
CA ALA A 317 8.96 -6.74 21.33
C ALA A 317 8.45 -8.12 21.79
N ALA A 318 9.05 -8.71 22.82
CA ALA A 318 8.69 -10.00 23.38
C ALA A 318 7.38 -9.94 24.17
N ALA A 319 7.14 -8.84 24.89
CA ALA A 319 5.84 -8.53 25.48
C ALA A 319 4.72 -8.54 24.42
N ARG A 320 4.97 -7.91 23.27
CA ARG A 320 4.03 -7.83 22.15
C ARG A 320 3.87 -9.15 21.41
N HIS A 321 4.96 -9.88 21.22
CA HIS A 321 5.02 -11.13 20.47
C HIS A 321 5.61 -12.25 21.34
N PRO A 322 4.80 -12.88 22.22
CA PRO A 322 5.28 -13.90 23.15
C PRO A 322 5.99 -15.08 22.48
N PHE A 323 5.63 -15.38 21.22
CA PHE A 323 6.26 -16.45 20.45
C PHE A 323 7.76 -16.23 20.21
N LEU A 324 8.29 -15.00 20.35
CA LEU A 324 9.72 -14.72 20.24
C LEU A 324 10.55 -15.59 21.19
N HIS A 325 10.11 -15.77 22.44
CA HIS A 325 10.78 -16.63 23.42
C HIS A 325 10.73 -18.12 23.07
N THR A 326 9.71 -18.55 22.32
CA THR A 326 9.57 -19.96 21.94
C THR A 326 10.30 -20.30 20.66
N ALA A 327 10.42 -19.33 19.74
CA ALA A 327 11.03 -19.51 18.43
C ALA A 327 12.54 -19.24 18.43
N CYS A 328 12.99 -18.31 19.28
CA CYS A 328 14.35 -17.80 19.29
C CYS A 328 14.95 -17.78 20.69
N GLU A 329 16.27 -17.96 20.74
CA GLU A 329 17.13 -17.60 21.87
C GLU A 329 17.77 -16.25 21.52
N VAL A 330 17.23 -15.17 22.08
CA VAL A 330 17.68 -13.80 21.77
C VAL A 330 18.59 -13.28 22.88
N THR A 331 19.80 -12.86 22.51
CA THR A 331 20.75 -12.21 23.40
C THR A 331 20.83 -10.72 23.03
N PRO A 332 20.19 -9.83 23.79
CA PRO A 332 20.31 -8.39 23.58
C PRO A 332 21.65 -7.87 24.08
N HIS A 333 22.25 -6.94 23.33
CA HIS A 333 23.49 -6.24 23.66
C HIS A 333 23.25 -4.74 23.49
N ASP A 334 23.37 -3.98 24.58
CA ASP A 334 23.18 -2.53 24.61
C ASP A 334 24.44 -1.83 24.05
N LEU A 335 24.57 -1.88 22.73
CA LEU A 335 25.69 -1.35 21.96
C LEU A 335 25.15 -0.68 20.69
N ASP A 336 25.75 0.43 20.31
CA ASP A 336 25.53 1.01 19.00
C ASP A 336 26.35 0.28 17.91
N LEU A 337 26.18 0.69 16.65
CA LEU A 337 26.91 0.09 15.54
C LEU A 337 28.43 0.31 15.61
N ALA A 338 28.89 1.39 16.25
CA ALA A 338 30.33 1.65 16.43
C ALA A 338 30.90 0.66 17.46
N GLY A 339 30.24 0.51 18.61
CA GLY A 339 30.60 -0.43 19.67
C GLY A 339 30.58 -1.88 19.18
N LEU A 340 29.67 -2.26 18.28
CA LEU A 340 29.68 -3.58 17.65
C LEU A 340 31.03 -3.90 16.99
N VAL A 341 31.60 -2.96 16.24
CA VAL A 341 32.87 -3.16 15.51
C VAL A 341 34.07 -3.22 16.45
N GLU A 342 34.00 -2.51 17.58
CA GLU A 342 35.06 -2.52 18.60
C GLU A 342 35.07 -3.81 19.44
N THR A 343 33.96 -4.54 19.46
CA THR A 343 33.84 -5.81 20.19
C THR A 343 34.28 -7.03 19.37
N ARG A 344 34.63 -8.12 20.08
CA ARG A 344 34.96 -9.43 19.49
C ARG A 344 33.72 -10.27 19.11
N MET A 345 32.54 -9.66 18.97
CA MET A 345 31.32 -10.38 18.67
C MET A 345 31.37 -11.07 17.29
N LEU A 346 32.05 -10.45 16.31
CA LEU A 346 32.16 -10.96 14.95
C LEU A 346 33.12 -12.15 14.81
N ASP A 347 34.00 -12.38 15.80
CA ASP A 347 34.94 -13.51 15.82
C ASP A 347 34.21 -14.86 15.93
N SER A 348 33.02 -14.85 16.53
CA SER A 348 32.23 -16.05 16.78
C SER A 348 31.54 -16.61 15.53
N GLY A 349 31.50 -15.87 14.43
CA GLY A 349 30.84 -16.24 13.18
C GLY A 349 29.30 -16.27 13.26
N TYR A 350 28.65 -15.81 12.20
CA TYR A 350 27.19 -15.77 12.06
C TYR A 350 26.77 -16.36 10.72
N ASP A 351 25.66 -17.10 10.69
CA ASP A 351 25.08 -17.57 9.43
C ASP A 351 24.69 -16.39 8.54
N ARG A 352 24.15 -15.34 9.14
CA ARG A 352 23.72 -14.12 8.44
C ARG A 352 23.71 -12.92 9.37
N ILE A 353 24.09 -11.77 8.83
CA ILE A 353 24.17 -10.50 9.55
C ILE A 353 23.20 -9.51 8.90
N PHE A 354 22.46 -8.77 9.71
CA PHE A 354 21.63 -7.64 9.31
C PHE A 354 22.14 -6.37 9.99
N ILE A 355 22.56 -5.40 9.19
CA ILE A 355 22.96 -4.07 9.67
C ILE A 355 21.88 -3.10 9.25
N CYS A 356 21.07 -2.64 10.19
CA CYS A 356 19.93 -1.76 9.96
C CYS A 356 20.21 -0.41 10.60
N ASP A 357 20.23 0.66 9.82
CA ASP A 357 20.40 2.03 10.33
C ASP A 357 19.30 2.93 9.74
N PRO A 358 18.68 3.82 10.53
CA PRO A 358 17.74 4.80 10.01
C PRO A 358 18.33 5.68 8.91
N ASP A 359 19.62 6.00 9.01
CA ASP A 359 20.42 6.58 7.94
C ASP A 359 21.14 5.48 7.15
N GLU A 360 20.54 5.10 6.03
CA GLU A 360 21.09 4.11 5.10
C GLU A 360 22.56 4.38 4.71
N ARG A 361 23.02 5.63 4.72
CA ARG A 361 24.41 5.98 4.38
C ARG A 361 25.38 5.54 5.47
N THR A 362 24.97 5.68 6.73
CA THR A 362 25.77 5.26 7.88
C THR A 362 25.91 3.74 7.91
N GLY A 363 24.79 3.02 7.78
CA GLY A 363 24.80 1.56 7.68
C GLY A 363 25.61 1.05 6.48
N LEU A 364 25.45 1.67 5.32
CA LEU A 364 26.20 1.29 4.12
C LEU A 364 27.71 1.53 4.28
N ARG A 365 28.11 2.72 4.75
CA ARG A 365 29.53 3.03 4.99
C ARG A 365 30.15 2.03 5.96
N LEU A 366 29.46 1.75 7.07
CA LEU A 366 29.93 0.77 8.06
C LEU A 366 30.21 -0.59 7.43
N VAL A 367 29.26 -1.09 6.62
CA VAL A 367 29.43 -2.40 5.99
C VAL A 367 30.52 -2.38 4.92
N LEU A 368 30.69 -1.27 4.18
CA LEU A 368 31.75 -1.12 3.18
C LEU A 368 33.16 -1.02 3.79
N ASP A 369 33.27 -0.38 4.95
CA ASP A 369 34.57 -0.06 5.58
C ASP A 369 35.01 -1.11 6.61
N THR A 370 34.16 -2.11 6.93
CA THR A 370 34.41 -3.09 8.00
C THR A 370 34.47 -4.53 7.47
N PRO A 371 35.65 -5.02 7.02
CA PRO A 371 35.81 -6.39 6.52
C PRO A 371 35.43 -7.50 7.51
N ALA A 372 35.53 -7.23 8.82
CA ALA A 372 35.14 -8.17 9.87
C ALA A 372 33.68 -8.63 9.74
N LEU A 373 32.78 -7.78 9.22
CA LEU A 373 31.38 -8.16 8.97
C LEU A 373 31.27 -9.23 7.87
N TRP A 374 32.05 -9.10 6.79
CA TRP A 374 32.02 -10.06 5.68
C TRP A 374 32.80 -11.34 6.00
N GLN A 375 33.83 -11.25 6.83
CA GLN A 375 34.58 -12.40 7.33
C GLN A 375 33.74 -13.19 8.34
N GLY A 376 33.05 -12.49 9.25
CA GLY A 376 32.18 -13.09 10.26
C GLY A 376 30.87 -13.68 9.70
N ALA A 377 30.40 -13.25 8.53
CA ALA A 377 29.20 -13.83 7.91
C ALA A 377 29.53 -15.07 7.05
N GLU A 378 28.88 -16.21 7.34
CA GLU A 378 28.97 -17.41 6.51
C GLU A 378 28.24 -17.23 5.17
N SER A 379 26.99 -16.73 5.20
CA SER A 379 26.18 -16.59 3.97
C SER A 379 26.15 -15.18 3.41
N SER A 380 25.71 -14.20 4.20
CA SER A 380 25.50 -12.84 3.71
C SER A 380 25.36 -11.80 4.81
N VAL A 381 25.73 -10.57 4.49
CA VAL A 381 25.46 -9.34 5.24
C VAL A 381 24.41 -8.53 4.48
N PHE A 382 23.28 -8.28 5.11
CA PHE A 382 22.19 -7.48 4.56
C PHE A 382 22.23 -6.06 5.10
N VAL A 383 22.06 -5.08 4.21
CA VAL A 383 21.94 -3.66 4.55
C VAL A 383 20.70 -3.08 3.86
N PRO A 384 19.67 -2.60 4.59
CA PRO A 384 18.49 -2.00 3.98
C PRO A 384 18.83 -0.67 3.32
N VAL A 385 18.29 -0.45 2.13
CA VAL A 385 18.38 0.83 1.41
C VAL A 385 17.01 1.26 0.88
N TYR A 386 16.69 2.54 1.05
CA TYR A 386 15.46 3.21 0.67
C TYR A 386 15.69 4.15 -0.53
N ARG A 387 16.58 5.14 -0.41
CA ARG A 387 16.80 6.15 -1.48
C ARG A 387 17.94 5.74 -2.41
N GLN A 388 18.90 4.97 -1.91
CA GLN A 388 20.04 4.45 -2.68
C GLN A 388 19.75 3.15 -3.46
N ALA A 389 18.51 2.89 -3.87
CA ALA A 389 18.17 1.70 -4.66
C ALA A 389 18.94 1.61 -6.00
N ALA A 390 19.32 2.74 -6.60
CA ALA A 390 20.18 2.75 -7.79
C ALA A 390 21.60 2.22 -7.51
N LEU A 391 22.10 2.42 -6.28
CA LEU A 391 23.36 1.84 -5.83
C LEU A 391 23.21 0.33 -5.61
N ALA A 392 22.09 -0.13 -5.05
CA ALA A 392 21.79 -1.56 -4.97
C ALA A 392 21.85 -2.24 -6.35
N ALA A 393 21.33 -1.60 -7.40
CA ALA A 393 21.42 -2.10 -8.77
C ALA A 393 22.85 -2.07 -9.37
N ALA A 394 23.77 -1.29 -8.79
CA ALA A 394 25.17 -1.25 -9.21
C ALA A 394 25.98 -2.43 -8.64
N PHE A 395 25.59 -2.93 -7.46
CA PHE A 395 26.14 -4.16 -6.88
C PHE A 395 25.46 -5.40 -7.49
N HIS A 396 24.11 -5.43 -7.55
CA HIS A 396 23.29 -6.60 -7.90
C HIS A 396 22.75 -6.53 -9.35
N GLY A 397 23.63 -6.32 -10.33
CA GLY A 397 23.28 -6.25 -11.74
C GLY A 397 22.97 -7.62 -12.36
N ASP A 398 22.63 -7.62 -13.66
CA ASP A 398 22.64 -8.86 -14.44
C ASP A 398 24.13 -9.24 -14.61
N ARG A 399 24.55 -10.45 -14.19
CA ARG A 399 25.95 -10.94 -13.92
C ARG A 399 27.07 -10.56 -14.91
N ARG A 400 26.74 -9.91 -16.03
CA ARG A 400 27.65 -9.33 -17.03
C ARG A 400 27.93 -7.83 -16.80
N HIS A 401 27.26 -7.16 -15.86
CA HIS A 401 27.30 -5.69 -15.71
C HIS A 401 27.40 -5.19 -14.26
N ASP A 402 27.85 -6.02 -13.32
CA ASP A 402 28.09 -5.56 -11.95
C ASP A 402 29.17 -4.48 -11.97
N LEU A 403 28.84 -3.30 -11.44
CA LEU A 403 29.72 -2.13 -11.47
C LEU A 403 30.64 -2.08 -10.25
N LEU A 404 30.27 -2.79 -9.18
CA LEU A 404 30.95 -2.83 -7.89
C LEU A 404 31.02 -4.27 -7.39
N ASP A 405 32.08 -4.62 -6.67
CA ASP A 405 32.28 -5.95 -6.10
C ASP A 405 31.28 -6.22 -4.95
N GLU A 406 30.58 -7.36 -5.03
CA GLU A 406 29.65 -7.82 -3.99
C GLU A 406 30.34 -8.57 -2.83
N VAL A 407 31.67 -8.51 -2.76
CA VAL A 407 32.47 -9.25 -1.78
C VAL A 407 32.16 -10.75 -1.90
N HIS A 408 32.33 -11.28 -3.10
CA HIS A 408 31.99 -12.67 -3.45
C HIS A 408 30.52 -13.06 -3.16
N GLY A 409 29.59 -12.10 -3.30
CA GLY A 409 28.15 -12.31 -3.10
C GLY A 409 27.71 -12.31 -1.62
N LYS A 410 28.61 -11.99 -0.69
CA LYS A 410 28.28 -11.85 0.73
C LYS A 410 27.55 -10.54 1.03
N LEU A 411 27.87 -9.44 0.33
CA LEU A 411 27.23 -8.15 0.57
C LEU A 411 25.91 -8.03 -0.19
N ARG A 412 24.80 -7.85 0.52
CA ARG A 412 23.45 -7.73 -0.05
C ARG A 412 22.79 -6.41 0.35
N LEU A 413 22.72 -5.48 -0.61
CA LEU A 413 21.93 -4.26 -0.44
C LEU A 413 20.47 -4.61 -0.67
N TYR A 414 19.63 -4.39 0.35
CA TYR A 414 18.24 -4.78 0.36
C TYR A 414 17.32 -3.59 0.05
N PRO A 415 16.78 -3.46 -1.18
CA PRO A 415 15.99 -2.30 -1.56
C PRO A 415 14.58 -2.35 -0.95
N VAL A 416 14.41 -1.78 0.24
CA VAL A 416 13.21 -1.89 1.07
C VAL A 416 11.96 -1.46 0.31
N LEU A 417 11.97 -0.27 -0.30
CA LEU A 417 10.83 0.25 -1.07
C LEU A 417 10.45 -0.66 -2.24
N THR A 418 11.44 -1.22 -2.94
CA THR A 418 11.19 -2.11 -4.09
C THR A 418 10.54 -3.42 -3.64
N ARG A 419 11.01 -3.96 -2.51
CA ARG A 419 10.51 -5.22 -1.95
C ARG A 419 9.12 -5.06 -1.31
N ALA A 420 8.86 -3.88 -0.73
CA ALA A 420 7.54 -3.54 -0.22
C ALA A 420 6.49 -3.27 -1.30
N CYS A 421 6.88 -3.03 -2.56
CA CYS A 421 5.94 -2.82 -3.68
C CYS A 421 5.25 -4.10 -4.18
N ASP A 422 5.48 -5.25 -3.54
CA ASP A 422 4.78 -6.49 -3.87
C ASP A 422 3.29 -6.39 -3.47
N ALA A 423 2.44 -6.24 -4.48
CA ALA A 423 1.01 -6.10 -4.31
C ALA A 423 0.35 -7.34 -3.69
N GLU A 424 0.93 -8.53 -3.83
CA GLU A 424 0.45 -9.72 -3.13
C GLU A 424 0.69 -9.57 -1.63
N LEU A 425 1.89 -9.13 -1.21
CA LEU A 425 2.25 -8.97 0.20
C LEU A 425 1.56 -7.78 0.89
N ILE A 426 1.23 -6.73 0.14
CA ILE A 426 0.34 -5.66 0.64
C ILE A 426 -1.10 -6.19 0.74
N ALA A 427 -1.52 -7.04 -0.21
CA ALA A 427 -2.86 -7.63 -0.20
C ALA A 427 -3.03 -8.77 0.83
N GLU A 428 -1.94 -9.31 1.37
CA GLU A 428 -1.92 -10.07 2.63
C GLU A 428 -2.22 -9.14 3.81
N ASP A 429 -3.41 -8.54 3.77
CA ASP A 429 -3.92 -7.70 4.83
C ASP A 429 -4.04 -8.45 6.15
N LEU A 430 -4.25 -7.70 7.23
CA LEU A 430 -4.49 -8.26 8.55
C LEU A 430 -5.58 -9.35 8.55
N THR A 431 -6.62 -9.19 7.72
CA THR A 431 -7.66 -10.22 7.59
C THR A 431 -7.11 -11.51 7.01
N GLU A 432 -6.36 -11.44 5.91
CA GLU A 432 -5.70 -12.60 5.29
C GLU A 432 -4.71 -13.27 6.25
N ARG A 433 -3.94 -12.47 6.99
CA ARG A 433 -2.93 -12.95 7.96
C ARG A 433 -3.57 -13.71 9.12
N LEU A 434 -4.59 -13.13 9.75
CA LEU A 434 -5.33 -13.80 10.83
C LEU A 434 -6.05 -15.06 10.32
N ALA A 435 -6.60 -15.02 9.10
CA ALA A 435 -7.27 -16.17 8.50
C ALA A 435 -6.30 -17.34 8.27
N ARG A 436 -5.08 -17.05 7.78
CA ARG A 436 -4.00 -18.04 7.67
C ARG A 436 -3.63 -18.60 9.04
N GLN A 437 -3.52 -17.75 10.04
CA GLN A 437 -3.12 -18.16 11.39
C GLN A 437 -4.16 -19.05 12.08
N ILE A 438 -5.45 -18.76 11.91
CA ILE A 438 -6.55 -19.64 12.37
C ILE A 438 -6.41 -21.02 11.73
N HIS A 439 -6.16 -21.07 10.41
CA HIS A 439 -5.95 -22.33 9.71
C HIS A 439 -4.72 -23.10 10.18
N GLU A 440 -3.61 -22.41 10.42
CA GLU A 440 -2.40 -23.01 10.99
C GLU A 440 -2.64 -23.60 12.38
N GLN A 441 -3.42 -22.91 13.23
CA GLN A 441 -3.80 -23.42 14.54
C GLN A 441 -4.70 -24.64 14.43
N TYR A 442 -5.65 -24.66 13.48
CA TYR A 442 -6.44 -25.84 13.15
C TYR A 442 -5.55 -27.02 12.77
N LEU A 443 -4.60 -26.84 11.85
CA LEU A 443 -3.67 -27.90 11.43
C LEU A 443 -2.85 -28.43 12.62
N ARG A 444 -2.31 -27.55 13.47
CA ARG A 444 -1.57 -27.95 14.69
C ARG A 444 -2.45 -28.76 15.62
N SER A 445 -3.70 -28.35 15.82
CA SER A 445 -4.65 -29.07 16.67
C SER A 445 -4.95 -30.47 16.11
N GLN A 446 -5.25 -30.58 14.82
CA GLN A 446 -5.53 -31.86 14.16
C GLN A 446 -4.32 -32.81 14.16
N ARG A 447 -3.11 -32.29 13.93
CA ARG A 447 -1.87 -33.09 14.01
C ARG A 447 -1.61 -33.64 15.41
N ARG A 448 -1.92 -32.88 16.47
CA ARG A 448 -1.85 -33.36 17.87
C ARG A 448 -2.86 -34.49 18.15
N LEU A 449 -4.00 -34.48 17.46
CA LEU A 449 -5.00 -35.54 17.50
C LEU A 449 -4.65 -36.74 16.59
N GLY A 450 -3.48 -36.72 15.93
CA GLY A 450 -2.97 -37.82 15.10
C GLY A 450 -3.37 -37.76 13.61
N ALA A 451 -4.05 -36.71 13.17
CA ALA A 451 -4.39 -36.52 11.75
C ALA A 451 -3.14 -36.23 10.91
N ARG A 452 -3.11 -36.76 9.69
CA ARG A 452 -2.04 -36.59 8.71
C ARG A 452 -2.44 -35.57 7.64
N ASP A 453 -1.42 -34.98 7.02
CA ASP A 453 -1.63 -34.10 5.88
C ASP A 453 -2.29 -34.88 4.73
N GLY A 454 -3.36 -34.32 4.17
CA GLY A 454 -4.17 -34.94 3.13
C GLY A 454 -5.36 -35.78 3.63
N ASP A 455 -5.52 -36.01 4.94
CA ASP A 455 -6.66 -36.77 5.51
C ASP A 455 -8.03 -36.12 5.20
N GLY A 456 -8.03 -34.84 4.85
CA GLY A 456 -9.21 -34.13 4.37
C GLY A 456 -8.83 -32.89 3.56
N PRO A 457 -9.81 -32.23 2.92
CA PRO A 457 -9.57 -31.06 2.08
C PRO A 457 -9.07 -29.83 2.86
N ALA A 458 -9.20 -29.84 4.19
CA ALA A 458 -8.64 -28.84 5.09
C ALA A 458 -7.25 -29.21 5.64
N MET A 459 -6.80 -30.47 5.52
CA MET A 459 -5.50 -30.93 6.02
C MET A 459 -4.37 -30.65 5.02
N VAL A 460 -4.32 -29.42 4.52
CA VAL A 460 -3.31 -28.94 3.58
C VAL A 460 -2.86 -27.54 3.96
N ASP A 461 -1.67 -27.14 3.51
CA ASP A 461 -1.17 -25.78 3.72
C ASP A 461 -2.08 -24.72 3.11
N TRP A 462 -2.02 -23.50 3.67
CA TRP A 462 -2.83 -22.36 3.22
C TRP A 462 -2.77 -22.09 1.72
N SER A 463 -1.60 -22.30 1.09
CA SER A 463 -1.40 -22.08 -0.34
C SER A 463 -2.19 -23.06 -1.22
N ARG A 464 -2.47 -24.26 -0.72
CA ARG A 464 -3.22 -25.33 -1.39
C ARG A 464 -4.66 -25.46 -0.89
N LEU A 465 -5.03 -24.71 0.15
CA LEU A 465 -6.37 -24.73 0.73
C LEU A 465 -7.42 -24.26 -0.29
N PRO A 466 -8.53 -25.02 -0.49
CA PRO A 466 -9.63 -24.63 -1.35
C PRO A 466 -10.16 -23.21 -1.04
N GLU A 467 -10.52 -22.46 -2.08
CA GLU A 467 -10.95 -21.06 -1.92
C GLU A 467 -12.17 -20.91 -1.01
N SER A 468 -13.09 -21.89 -1.03
CA SER A 468 -14.26 -21.90 -0.14
C SER A 468 -13.91 -22.11 1.34
N LEU A 469 -12.75 -22.68 1.66
CA LEU A 469 -12.22 -22.80 3.02
C LEU A 469 -11.38 -21.57 3.41
N ARG A 470 -10.58 -21.02 2.49
CA ARG A 470 -9.92 -19.72 2.70
C ARG A 470 -10.93 -18.60 2.97
N ARG A 471 -12.03 -18.57 2.21
CA ARG A 471 -13.13 -17.63 2.41
C ARG A 471 -13.77 -17.80 3.78
N ALA A 472 -14.03 -19.02 4.23
CA ALA A 472 -14.59 -19.29 5.55
C ALA A 472 -13.69 -18.77 6.69
N ASN A 473 -12.37 -18.99 6.60
CA ASN A 473 -11.42 -18.44 7.56
C ASN A 473 -11.41 -16.90 7.56
N ARG A 474 -11.47 -16.25 6.38
CA ARG A 474 -11.59 -14.79 6.30
C ARG A 474 -12.91 -14.28 6.90
N ALA A 475 -14.01 -15.00 6.69
CA ALA A 475 -15.31 -14.66 7.25
C ALA A 475 -15.30 -14.78 8.78
N HIS A 476 -14.60 -15.77 9.34
CA HIS A 476 -14.38 -15.89 10.77
C HIS A 476 -13.68 -14.65 11.34
N VAL A 477 -12.62 -14.18 10.67
CA VAL A 477 -11.90 -12.96 11.08
C VAL A 477 -12.79 -11.71 11.00
N GLN A 478 -13.59 -11.58 9.94
CA GLN A 478 -14.51 -10.44 9.78
C GLN A 478 -15.60 -10.39 10.87
N ASP A 479 -15.91 -11.53 11.46
CA ASP A 479 -16.91 -11.69 12.53
C ASP A 479 -16.33 -11.46 13.93
N ILE A 480 -14.99 -11.35 14.08
CA ILE A 480 -14.33 -11.07 15.37
C ILE A 480 -14.94 -9.83 16.04
N ALA A 481 -15.18 -8.76 15.28
CA ALA A 481 -15.78 -7.53 15.80
C ALA A 481 -17.14 -7.76 16.48
N ALA A 482 -17.99 -8.61 15.90
CA ALA A 482 -19.30 -8.93 16.46
C ALA A 482 -19.17 -9.74 17.75
N LYS A 483 -18.24 -10.71 17.79
CA LYS A 483 -17.93 -11.48 19.00
C LYS A 483 -17.39 -10.60 20.13
N LEU A 484 -16.50 -9.66 19.81
CA LEU A 484 -15.95 -8.69 20.76
C LEU A 484 -17.05 -7.84 21.39
N VAL A 485 -17.98 -7.32 20.58
CA VAL A 485 -19.14 -6.54 21.08
C VAL A 485 -19.99 -7.39 22.00
N ASN A 486 -20.30 -8.64 21.62
CA ASN A 486 -21.04 -9.54 22.47
C ASN A 486 -20.33 -9.75 23.81
N LEU A 487 -19.01 -9.98 23.80
CA LEU A 487 -18.19 -10.19 24.99
C LEU A 487 -17.97 -8.94 25.86
N GLY A 488 -18.31 -7.74 25.38
CA GLY A 488 -17.90 -6.49 26.04
C GLY A 488 -16.38 -6.29 26.00
N CYS A 489 -15.73 -6.81 24.96
CA CYS A 489 -14.28 -6.76 24.78
C CYS A 489 -13.88 -5.81 23.66
N VAL A 490 -12.64 -5.33 23.72
CA VAL A 490 -11.97 -4.59 22.64
C VAL A 490 -10.61 -5.21 22.34
N VAL A 491 -10.07 -4.95 21.16
CA VAL A 491 -8.74 -5.41 20.75
C VAL A 491 -7.76 -4.26 20.75
N ALA A 492 -6.65 -4.36 21.46
CA ALA A 492 -5.59 -3.35 21.51
C ALA A 492 -4.24 -3.96 21.11
N PRO A 493 -3.25 -3.14 20.69
CA PRO A 493 -1.87 -3.58 20.63
C PRO A 493 -1.42 -4.12 21.99
N ARG A 494 -0.63 -5.19 21.97
CA ARG A 494 -0.12 -5.80 23.20
C ARG A 494 1.11 -5.05 23.72
N HIS A 495 1.09 -4.69 25.01
CA HIS A 495 2.17 -3.94 25.68
C HIS A 495 2.84 -4.68 26.86
N GLY A 496 2.39 -5.88 27.22
CA GLY A 496 3.04 -6.75 28.21
C GLY A 496 2.81 -6.38 29.68
N THR A 497 2.49 -5.13 30.02
CA THR A 497 2.30 -4.67 31.40
C THR A 497 1.03 -5.22 32.08
N ALA A 498 0.00 -5.55 31.29
CA ALA A 498 -1.26 -6.16 31.75
C ALA A 498 -1.50 -7.56 31.16
N GLY A 499 -0.57 -8.06 30.35
CA GLY A 499 -0.83 -9.10 29.34
C GLY A 499 -1.21 -10.48 29.87
N GLY A 500 -0.99 -10.77 31.15
CA GLY A 500 -1.49 -11.98 31.81
C GLY A 500 -2.90 -11.82 32.38
N ALA A 501 -3.19 -10.68 33.03
CA ALA A 501 -4.49 -10.43 33.64
C ALA A 501 -5.56 -10.12 32.58
N ALA A 502 -5.24 -9.29 31.58
CA ALA A 502 -6.14 -9.00 30.47
C ALA A 502 -6.46 -10.26 29.66
N HIS A 503 -5.45 -11.08 29.35
CA HIS A 503 -5.65 -12.35 28.66
C HIS A 503 -6.51 -13.32 29.49
N ARG A 504 -6.28 -13.45 30.80
CA ARG A 504 -7.16 -14.27 31.66
C ARG A 504 -8.60 -13.77 31.68
N ALA A 505 -8.82 -12.47 31.91
CA ALA A 505 -10.17 -11.90 31.93
C ALA A 505 -10.90 -12.04 30.59
N ALA A 506 -10.15 -11.97 29.48
CA ALA A 506 -10.63 -12.23 28.13
C ALA A 506 -11.02 -13.70 27.92
N SER A 507 -10.18 -14.65 28.35
CA SER A 507 -10.47 -16.08 28.29
C SER A 507 -11.65 -16.45 29.19
N GLU A 508 -11.75 -15.88 30.39
CA GLU A 508 -12.90 -16.04 31.29
C GLU A 508 -14.19 -15.53 30.62
N ALA A 509 -14.16 -14.34 29.99
CA ALA A 509 -15.31 -13.82 29.26
C ALA A 509 -15.76 -14.73 28.11
N ILE A 510 -14.80 -15.37 27.42
CA ILE A 510 -15.09 -16.37 26.40
C ILE A 510 -15.75 -17.60 27.01
N GLU A 511 -15.18 -18.17 28.07
CA GLU A 511 -15.72 -19.36 28.74
C GLU A 511 -17.13 -19.13 29.30
N ASP A 512 -17.39 -17.94 29.86
CA ASP A 512 -18.72 -17.54 30.36
C ASP A 512 -19.83 -17.66 29.28
N ARG A 513 -19.46 -17.54 27.99
CA ARG A 513 -20.40 -17.48 26.86
C ARG A 513 -20.01 -18.42 25.71
N ILE A 514 -19.24 -19.46 26.00
CA ILE A 514 -18.61 -20.29 24.98
C ILE A 514 -19.62 -20.96 24.06
N ASP A 515 -20.70 -21.51 24.62
CA ASP A 515 -21.78 -22.15 23.84
C ASP A 515 -22.53 -21.15 22.95
N GLU A 516 -22.75 -19.93 23.44
CA GLU A 516 -23.42 -18.89 22.66
C GLU A 516 -22.55 -18.46 21.46
N LEU A 517 -21.27 -18.20 21.70
CA LEU A 517 -20.33 -17.81 20.66
C LEU A 517 -20.12 -18.90 19.62
N ALA A 518 -19.95 -20.15 20.06
CA ALA A 518 -19.80 -21.30 19.18
C ALA A 518 -21.06 -21.56 18.35
N ARG A 519 -22.25 -21.38 18.94
CA ARG A 519 -23.53 -21.43 18.20
C ARG A 519 -23.64 -20.33 17.15
N LEU A 520 -23.31 -19.09 17.50
CA LEU A 520 -23.34 -17.96 16.56
C LEU A 520 -22.39 -18.18 15.37
N GLU A 521 -21.19 -18.71 15.65
CA GLU A 521 -20.21 -19.11 14.65
C GLU A 521 -20.76 -20.19 13.71
N HIS A 522 -21.31 -21.26 14.30
CA HIS A 522 -21.91 -22.37 13.56
C HIS A 522 -23.07 -21.93 12.68
N ASP A 523 -23.95 -21.08 13.20
CA ASP A 523 -25.08 -20.55 12.46
C ASP A 523 -24.61 -19.65 11.30
N ARG A 524 -23.55 -18.85 11.50
CA ARG A 524 -22.93 -18.06 10.42
C ARG A 524 -22.37 -18.98 9.33
N TRP A 525 -21.59 -19.99 9.72
CA TRP A 525 -21.02 -20.98 8.80
C TRP A 525 -22.12 -21.72 8.02
N CYS A 526 -23.20 -22.13 8.69
CA CYS A 526 -24.35 -22.77 8.06
C CYS A 526 -25.02 -21.87 7.02
N ARG A 527 -25.23 -20.58 7.33
CA ARG A 527 -25.79 -19.60 6.39
C ARG A 527 -24.89 -19.44 5.16
N GLU A 528 -23.58 -19.32 5.36
CA GLU A 528 -22.61 -19.19 4.26
C GLU A 528 -22.62 -20.43 3.36
N ARG A 529 -22.53 -21.63 3.93
CA ARG A 529 -22.54 -22.89 3.17
C ARG A 529 -23.84 -23.11 2.41
N ARG A 530 -25.00 -22.82 3.02
CA ARG A 530 -26.29 -22.87 2.30
C ARG A 530 -26.34 -21.86 1.15
N GLY A 531 -25.79 -20.66 1.34
CA GLY A 531 -25.62 -19.66 0.27
C GLY A 531 -24.72 -20.12 -0.87
N GLU A 532 -23.77 -21.02 -0.61
CA GLU A 532 -22.93 -21.70 -1.61
C GLU A 532 -23.60 -22.96 -2.21
N GLY A 533 -24.85 -23.26 -1.84
CA GLY A 533 -25.60 -24.41 -2.34
C GLY A 533 -25.28 -25.73 -1.65
N TRP A 534 -24.67 -25.70 -0.45
CA TRP A 534 -24.50 -26.91 0.34
C TRP A 534 -25.80 -27.32 1.05
N LEU A 535 -26.01 -28.62 1.13
CA LEU A 535 -27.16 -29.25 1.77
C LEU A 535 -26.72 -30.15 2.91
N PHE A 536 -27.66 -30.47 3.79
CA PHE A 536 -27.45 -31.50 4.78
C PHE A 536 -27.22 -32.88 4.12
N GLY A 537 -26.27 -33.65 4.64
CA GLY A 537 -26.12 -35.05 4.29
C GLY A 537 -25.01 -35.75 5.05
N GLU A 538 -25.23 -37.05 5.26
CA GLU A 538 -24.34 -37.94 5.98
C GLU A 538 -24.23 -39.23 5.14
N PRO A 539 -23.02 -39.66 4.74
CA PRO A 539 -21.71 -39.05 5.02
C PRO A 539 -21.47 -37.73 4.26
N ARG A 540 -20.36 -37.05 4.60
CA ARG A 540 -19.89 -35.86 3.87
C ARG A 540 -19.62 -36.22 2.40
N ASP A 541 -20.11 -35.42 1.47
CA ASP A 541 -19.93 -35.58 0.02
C ASP A 541 -19.70 -34.20 -0.62
N ASP A 542 -18.44 -33.81 -0.79
CA ASP A 542 -18.06 -32.50 -1.32
C ASP A 542 -18.47 -32.33 -2.80
N ALA A 543 -18.52 -33.43 -3.57
CA ALA A 543 -18.93 -33.40 -4.99
C ALA A 543 -20.42 -33.05 -5.14
N ARG A 544 -21.27 -33.58 -4.24
CA ARG A 544 -22.70 -33.23 -4.17
C ARG A 544 -23.00 -32.09 -3.19
N ARG A 545 -21.97 -31.44 -2.63
CA ARG A 545 -22.07 -30.36 -1.63
C ARG A 545 -22.93 -30.75 -0.42
N ARG A 546 -22.71 -31.94 0.15
CA ARG A 546 -23.41 -32.42 1.35
C ARG A 546 -22.49 -32.43 2.56
N HIS A 547 -22.93 -31.85 3.67
CA HIS A 547 -22.15 -31.81 4.92
C HIS A 547 -22.98 -32.24 6.13
N PRO A 548 -22.46 -33.12 7.01
CA PRO A 548 -23.25 -33.67 8.13
C PRO A 548 -23.53 -32.64 9.22
N ALA A 549 -22.67 -31.64 9.37
CA ALA A 549 -22.86 -30.54 10.33
C ALA A 549 -23.89 -29.48 9.88
N LEU A 550 -24.51 -29.57 8.69
CA LEU A 550 -25.52 -28.59 8.25
C LEU A 550 -26.91 -28.79 8.89
N ARG A 551 -26.92 -28.91 10.21
CA ARG A 551 -28.10 -29.11 11.07
C ARG A 551 -28.11 -28.11 12.24
N PRO A 552 -29.23 -27.93 12.95
CA PRO A 552 -29.29 -27.08 14.15
C PRO A 552 -28.23 -27.45 15.18
N TRP A 553 -27.75 -26.45 15.94
CA TRP A 553 -26.70 -26.62 16.95
C TRP A 553 -27.00 -27.74 17.96
N ASP A 554 -28.25 -27.79 18.43
CA ASP A 554 -28.68 -28.75 19.45
C ASP A 554 -28.67 -30.21 18.93
N GLU A 555 -28.71 -30.40 17.60
CA GLU A 555 -28.66 -31.71 16.93
C GLU A 555 -27.24 -32.16 16.56
N LEU A 556 -26.22 -31.33 16.80
CA LEU A 556 -24.83 -31.69 16.53
C LEU A 556 -24.33 -32.77 17.50
N PRO A 557 -23.47 -33.69 17.05
CA PRO A 557 -22.67 -34.53 17.94
C PRO A 557 -21.81 -33.68 18.88
N GLU A 558 -21.59 -34.16 20.12
CA GLU A 558 -20.82 -33.40 21.12
C GLU A 558 -19.37 -33.14 20.67
N ASP A 559 -18.73 -34.08 19.97
CA ASP A 559 -17.37 -33.88 19.43
C ASP A 559 -17.32 -32.76 18.38
N VAL A 560 -18.40 -32.55 17.64
CA VAL A 560 -18.51 -31.45 16.66
C VAL A 560 -18.78 -30.13 17.37
N ARG A 561 -19.61 -30.11 18.41
CA ARG A 561 -19.79 -28.90 19.24
C ARG A 561 -18.49 -28.49 19.91
N GLU A 562 -17.75 -29.43 20.48
CA GLU A 562 -16.48 -29.15 21.15
C GLU A 562 -15.44 -28.56 20.19
N LYS A 563 -15.37 -29.05 18.94
CA LYS A 563 -14.53 -28.45 17.90
C LYS A 563 -14.88 -26.99 17.63
N ASN A 564 -16.17 -26.63 17.60
CA ASN A 564 -16.59 -25.24 17.43
C ASN A 564 -16.23 -24.38 18.65
N ARG A 565 -16.30 -24.92 19.88
CA ARG A 565 -15.84 -24.23 21.09
C ARG A 565 -14.34 -23.98 21.05
N ASP A 566 -13.56 -24.96 20.66
CA ASP A 566 -12.10 -24.85 20.55
C ASP A 566 -11.67 -23.77 19.53
N GLU A 567 -12.42 -23.59 18.43
CA GLU A 567 -12.21 -22.49 17.48
C GLU A 567 -12.39 -21.11 18.15
N ILE A 568 -13.34 -20.97 19.07
CA ILE A 568 -13.55 -19.73 19.82
C ILE A 568 -12.48 -19.54 20.89
N ARG A 569 -12.11 -20.60 21.62
CA ARG A 569 -11.04 -20.57 22.64
C ARG A 569 -9.68 -20.22 22.05
N ALA A 570 -9.45 -20.55 20.78
CA ALA A 570 -8.24 -20.22 20.04
C ALA A 570 -8.07 -18.70 19.79
N LEU A 571 -9.16 -17.92 19.82
CA LEU A 571 -9.14 -16.53 19.36
C LEU A 571 -8.13 -15.62 20.08
N PRO A 572 -7.97 -15.67 21.42
CA PRO A 572 -6.97 -14.86 22.12
C PRO A 572 -5.53 -15.17 21.68
N ASP A 573 -5.20 -16.44 21.44
CA ASP A 573 -3.88 -16.86 20.97
C ASP A 573 -3.64 -16.41 19.52
N VAL A 574 -4.67 -16.50 18.68
CA VAL A 574 -4.61 -15.99 17.30
C VAL A 574 -4.27 -14.50 17.31
N LEU A 575 -4.99 -13.71 18.12
CA LEU A 575 -4.73 -12.27 18.24
C LEU A 575 -3.34 -11.99 18.84
N SER A 576 -2.90 -12.80 19.80
CA SER A 576 -1.61 -12.64 20.46
C SER A 576 -0.42 -12.82 19.50
N ASP A 577 -0.41 -13.82 18.60
CA ASP A 577 0.74 -13.92 17.68
C ASP A 577 0.77 -12.79 16.65
N ALA A 578 -0.39 -12.19 16.36
CA ALA A 578 -0.50 -11.02 15.50
C ALA A 578 -0.11 -9.70 16.21
N GLY A 579 0.20 -9.75 17.51
CA GLY A 579 0.63 -8.59 18.30
C GLY A 579 -0.50 -7.86 19.02
N PHE A 580 -1.68 -8.47 19.13
CA PHE A 580 -2.86 -7.89 19.75
C PHE A 580 -3.24 -8.61 21.04
N GLU A 581 -3.96 -7.91 21.91
CA GLU A 581 -4.61 -8.50 23.07
C GLU A 581 -6.08 -8.11 23.15
N MET A 582 -6.89 -9.03 23.65
CA MET A 582 -8.30 -8.78 23.96
C MET A 582 -8.41 -8.24 25.39
N ILE A 583 -9.14 -7.14 25.54
CA ILE A 583 -9.34 -6.45 26.81
C ILE A 583 -10.83 -6.43 27.10
N ARG A 584 -11.27 -7.04 28.21
CA ARG A 584 -12.64 -6.90 28.72
C ARG A 584 -12.82 -5.49 29.26
N LEU A 585 -13.79 -4.77 28.72
CA LEU A 585 -14.22 -3.52 29.30
C LEU A 585 -15.01 -3.86 30.56
N THR A 586 -14.60 -3.37 31.73
CA THR A 586 -15.47 -3.37 32.90
C THR A 586 -16.79 -2.75 32.48
N PRO A 587 -17.96 -3.33 32.81
CA PRO A 587 -19.24 -2.71 32.48
C PRO A 587 -19.19 -1.25 32.94
N ALA A 588 -19.57 -0.33 32.04
CA ALA A 588 -19.71 1.07 32.40
C ALA A 588 -20.51 1.12 33.71
N ALA A 589 -20.03 1.89 34.69
CA ALA A 589 -20.82 2.17 35.87
C ALA A 589 -22.23 2.56 35.42
N PRO A 590 -23.30 2.02 36.04
CA PRO A 590 -24.66 2.41 35.69
C PRO A 590 -24.74 3.93 35.73
N ASP A 591 -25.38 4.52 34.72
CA ASP A 591 -25.55 5.96 34.54
C ASP A 591 -25.58 6.67 35.89
N LEU A 592 -24.58 7.52 36.13
CA LEU A 592 -24.58 8.39 37.29
C LEU A 592 -25.95 9.09 37.30
N PRO A 593 -26.77 8.95 38.37
CA PRO A 593 -28.07 9.59 38.39
C PRO A 593 -27.89 11.09 38.08
N PRO A 594 -28.80 11.70 37.29
CA PRO A 594 -28.67 13.09 36.93
C PRO A 594 -28.49 13.89 38.22
N ARG A 595 -27.43 14.71 38.26
CA ARG A 595 -27.14 15.58 39.41
C ARG A 595 -28.45 16.30 39.79
N PRO A 596 -28.94 16.17 41.04
CA PRO A 596 -30.11 16.91 41.45
C PRO A 596 -29.75 18.40 41.42
N GLY A 597 -30.33 19.15 40.49
CA GLY A 597 -30.19 20.61 40.45
C GLY A 597 -29.98 21.27 39.08
N ALA A 598 -29.86 20.54 37.97
CA ALA A 598 -29.79 21.19 36.65
C ALA A 598 -31.22 21.37 36.09
N ALA A 599 -31.79 22.55 36.28
CA ALA A 599 -33.04 22.95 35.64
C ALA A 599 -32.91 22.92 34.10
N PRO A 600 -33.94 22.48 33.36
CA PRO A 600 -33.89 22.45 31.91
C PRO A 600 -33.82 23.89 31.33
N PRO A 601 -33.03 24.13 30.27
CA PRO A 601 -32.98 25.43 29.62
C PRO A 601 -34.32 25.75 28.92
N ALA A 602 -34.79 26.97 29.10
CA ALA A 602 -36.04 27.47 28.54
C ALA A 602 -36.03 27.44 26.99
N PRO A 603 -37.19 27.19 26.34
CA PRO A 603 -37.27 27.12 24.88
C PRO A 603 -37.00 28.49 24.25
N ARG A 604 -36.06 28.52 23.30
CA ARG A 604 -35.75 29.70 22.47
C ARG A 604 -36.97 30.04 21.59
N ALA A 605 -37.51 31.24 21.77
CA ALA A 605 -38.53 31.80 20.89
C ALA A 605 -37.96 32.06 19.49
N ALA A 606 -38.70 31.63 18.47
CA ALA A 606 -38.43 31.93 17.07
C ALA A 606 -38.64 33.42 16.80
N ALA A 607 -37.57 34.13 16.43
CA ALA A 607 -37.67 35.50 15.93
C ALA A 607 -38.09 35.44 14.46
N TYR A 608 -39.30 35.95 14.19
CA TYR A 608 -39.73 36.34 12.86
C TYR A 608 -38.97 37.59 12.44
N ASP A 609 -38.27 37.52 11.30
CA ASP A 609 -37.69 38.66 10.61
C ASP A 609 -38.78 39.32 9.76
N THR A 610 -39.35 40.41 10.25
CA THR A 610 -40.15 41.33 9.45
C THR A 610 -39.25 42.49 9.03
N GLY A 611 -38.86 42.50 7.75
CA GLY A 611 -38.25 43.66 7.14
C GLY A 611 -39.24 44.82 7.05
N GLU A 612 -38.81 46.00 7.48
CA GLU A 612 -39.40 47.26 7.05
C GLU A 612 -38.34 48.37 7.02
N ARG A 613 -38.50 49.24 6.02
CA ARG A 613 -37.60 50.30 5.57
C ARG A 613 -37.60 51.50 6.53
N ALA A 614 -36.46 52.20 6.63
CA ALA A 614 -36.35 53.66 6.46
C ALA A 614 -34.94 54.14 6.86
N GLY A 615 -34.32 54.98 6.01
CA GLY A 615 -33.06 55.68 6.28
C GLY A 615 -32.11 55.66 5.09
#